data_AF-A0A2N1RFI9-F1
#
_entry.id   AF-A0A2N1RFI9-F1
#
_cell.length_a   1.000
_cell.length_b   1.000
_cell.length_c   1.000
_cell.angle_alpha   90.00
_cell.angle_beta   90.00
_cell.angle_gamma   90.00
#
_symmetry.space_group_name_H-M   'P 1'
#
loop_
_entity.id
_entity.type
_entity.pdbx_description
1 polymer ?
#
loop_
_entity_poly.entity_id
_entity_poly.type
_entity_poly.pdbx_seq_one_letter_code
_entity_poly.pdbx_strand_id
1 'polypeptide(L)'
;MHDTVVAVDPFVMQDMGKTIEVFPSEAQVSRLVAELSLGKLNYRDFIENLARISPVESCGFETVMVNLDQLLEACAVNPSLPSPLDMFAQVLENFRKHGETKQLLTSIPLGEISPRGYLAAGWYGQDSTVVDISTFNQVFTKYEELNYLYGRTLYLMELSKLHRRNRDVKKRVEQLLQKSVNGAPYILDSSGGCYRSSYRKSVYKSLNEAERLLATQEDVMYPREVDIDFDGYLEYVLSGKNISVVLDSKGGTLSSINYLPTGWNYADTFTGYAQEAERLAFSSLRDGSFQKSFNDVFLPITGRLDQFSKHNRKTTFDTSDTIYSVDICDRHGGDILTKAEFNELPFGLGHIRLEKRFKFRTHTIVIEFSLANIGDFPAKGYFGSELNLAIGTRGDDVALYTVEKSRNRAIPPGKVVLNNLKNVRIPDDVNKTILSFASDASFSLCKDDFKVQLATLVGLEVLYEYTQVLPLWEFSLNPGESFAWTLGFLIEQRTKPNSDKELS
;
A
#
# COMPACT_ATOMS: atom_id res chain seq x y z
N MET A 1 19.99 34.87 -3.99
CA MET A 1 20.20 33.44 -3.71
C MET A 1 21.68 33.31 -3.42
N HIS A 2 22.06 33.09 -2.16
CA HIS A 2 23.46 32.83 -1.82
C HIS A 2 23.87 31.50 -2.45
N ASP A 3 25.08 31.45 -3.00
CA ASP A 3 25.64 30.26 -3.62
C ASP A 3 25.53 29.08 -2.65
N THR A 4 24.69 28.11 -2.98
CA THR A 4 24.54 26.89 -2.20
C THR A 4 25.81 26.07 -2.39
N VAL A 5 26.78 26.24 -1.48
CA VAL A 5 27.99 25.42 -1.48
C VAL A 5 27.64 24.07 -0.85
N VAL A 6 27.79 22.99 -1.60
CA VAL A 6 27.70 21.63 -1.06
C VAL A 6 28.87 21.45 -0.09
N ALA A 7 28.58 21.22 1.19
CA ALA A 7 29.61 20.98 2.18
C ALA A 7 30.33 19.66 1.86
N VAL A 8 31.62 19.75 1.58
CA VAL A 8 32.51 18.60 1.37
C VAL A 8 33.23 18.19 2.65
N ASP A 9 33.41 19.12 3.58
CA ASP A 9 34.01 18.88 4.89
C ASP A 9 32.94 18.63 5.96
N PRO A 10 33.26 17.85 7.01
CA PRO A 10 32.42 17.74 8.18
C PRO A 10 32.13 19.10 8.82
N PHE A 11 30.91 19.26 9.34
CA PHE A 11 30.47 20.50 9.98
C PHE A 11 29.52 20.23 11.15
N VAL A 12 29.39 21.22 12.02
CA VAL A 12 28.46 21.24 13.14
C VAL A 12 27.18 21.94 12.72
N MET A 13 26.04 21.27 12.90
CA MET A 13 24.72 21.87 12.79
C MET A 13 24.14 22.12 14.17
N GLN A 14 23.41 23.22 14.34
CA GLN A 14 22.72 23.54 15.58
C GLN A 14 21.23 23.73 15.31
N ASP A 15 20.39 23.09 16.12
CA ASP A 15 18.95 23.33 16.14
C ASP A 15 18.41 23.28 17.57
N MET A 16 17.54 24.23 17.92
CA MET A 16 16.93 24.39 19.25
C MET A 16 17.91 24.26 20.44
N GLY A 17 19.14 24.77 20.30
CA GLY A 17 20.16 24.73 21.36
C GLY A 17 20.91 23.40 21.50
N LYS A 18 20.65 22.42 20.63
CA LYS A 18 21.41 21.17 20.52
C LYS A 18 22.31 21.21 19.28
N THR A 19 23.47 20.58 19.37
CA THR A 19 24.44 20.49 18.27
C THR A 19 24.62 19.05 17.84
N ILE A 20 24.77 18.82 16.54
CA ILE A 20 25.18 17.54 15.96
C ILE A 20 26.33 17.77 15.00
N GLU A 21 27.23 16.79 14.89
CA GLU A 21 28.27 16.75 13.87
C GLU A 21 27.76 15.99 12.66
N VAL A 22 27.97 16.56 11.47
CA VAL A 22 27.53 16.03 10.19
C VAL A 22 28.75 15.69 9.36
N PHE A 23 28.80 14.45 8.86
CA PHE A 23 29.87 13.94 8.00
C PHE A 23 29.30 13.68 6.60
N PRO A 24 29.52 14.58 5.62
CA PRO A 24 29.08 14.39 4.25
C PRO A 24 29.78 13.19 3.61
N SER A 25 29.01 12.30 2.96
CA SER A 25 29.57 11.20 2.18
C SER A 25 29.93 11.64 0.77
N GLU A 26 31.04 11.13 0.23
CA GLU A 26 31.45 11.30 -1.17
C GLU A 26 30.41 10.66 -2.10
N ALA A 27 29.66 11.51 -2.80
CA ALA A 27 28.52 11.13 -3.60
C ALA A 27 28.90 10.38 -4.89
N GLN A 28 30.12 10.58 -5.42
CA GLN A 28 30.55 9.95 -6.67
C GLN A 28 30.59 8.42 -6.54
N VAL A 29 31.11 7.90 -5.42
CA VAL A 29 31.17 6.44 -5.20
C VAL A 29 29.77 5.86 -5.10
N SER A 30 28.90 6.44 -4.27
CA SER A 30 27.53 5.96 -4.12
C SER A 30 26.74 6.06 -5.43
N ARG A 31 26.98 7.09 -6.25
CA ARG A 31 26.39 7.21 -7.59
C ARG A 31 26.84 6.09 -8.52
N LEU A 32 28.14 5.77 -8.57
CA LEU A 32 28.63 4.67 -9.41
C LEU A 32 28.02 3.33 -9.00
N VAL A 33 27.87 3.08 -7.70
CA VAL A 33 27.24 1.86 -7.17
C VAL A 33 25.76 1.80 -7.56
N ALA A 34 25.03 2.91 -7.41
CA ALA A 34 23.62 2.99 -7.80
C ALA A 34 23.42 2.88 -9.33
N GLU A 35 24.26 3.50 -10.15
CA GLU A 35 24.19 3.38 -11.61
C GLU A 35 24.50 1.96 -12.09
N LEU A 36 25.42 1.26 -11.41
CA LEU A 36 25.71 -0.15 -11.66
C LEU A 36 24.51 -1.04 -11.31
N SER A 37 23.85 -0.83 -10.16
CA SER A 37 22.67 -1.62 -9.76
C SER A 37 21.48 -1.41 -10.68
N LEU A 38 21.26 -0.17 -11.14
CA LEU A 38 20.22 0.17 -12.11
C LEU A 38 20.56 -0.28 -13.55
N GLY A 39 21.70 -0.95 -13.77
CA GLY A 39 22.14 -1.41 -15.09
C GLY A 39 22.48 -0.27 -16.07
N LYS A 40 22.63 0.96 -15.57
CA LYS A 40 23.01 2.15 -16.38
C LYS A 40 24.50 2.18 -16.68
N LEU A 41 25.30 1.45 -15.90
CA LEU A 41 26.75 1.39 -16.00
C LEU A 41 27.20 -0.07 -16.14
N ASN A 42 28.10 -0.36 -17.07
CA ASN A 42 28.71 -1.68 -17.14
C ASN A 42 29.96 -1.74 -16.23
N TYR A 43 30.46 -2.96 -15.97
CA TYR A 43 31.59 -3.17 -15.06
C TYR A 43 32.86 -2.43 -15.49
N ARG A 44 33.14 -2.36 -16.79
CA ARG A 44 34.34 -1.69 -17.29
C ARG A 44 34.28 -0.19 -17.00
N ASP A 45 33.16 0.44 -17.32
CA ASP A 45 32.93 1.86 -17.08
C ASP A 45 32.91 2.18 -15.58
N PHE A 46 32.39 1.27 -14.75
CA PHE A 46 32.45 1.37 -13.29
C PHE A 46 33.90 1.48 -12.79
N ILE A 47 34.80 0.60 -13.23
CA ILE A 47 36.21 0.64 -12.84
C ILE A 47 36.95 1.85 -13.40
N GLU A 48 36.71 2.19 -14.67
CA GLU A 48 37.33 3.37 -15.29
C GLU A 48 36.91 4.67 -14.59
N ASN A 49 35.64 4.80 -14.19
CA ASN A 49 35.15 5.98 -13.47
C ASN A 49 35.62 5.98 -12.01
N LEU A 50 35.61 4.84 -11.33
CA LEU A 50 36.13 4.71 -9.97
C LEU A 50 37.60 5.16 -9.88
N ALA A 51 38.42 4.76 -10.86
CA ALA A 51 39.83 5.15 -10.93
C ALA A 51 40.06 6.66 -11.16
N ARG A 52 39.05 7.39 -11.63
CA ARG A 52 39.12 8.86 -11.81
C ARG A 52 38.71 9.62 -10.55
N ILE A 53 38.04 8.96 -9.60
CA ILE A 53 37.69 9.58 -8.33
C ILE A 53 38.98 9.80 -7.54
N SER A 54 39.31 11.06 -7.35
CA SER A 54 40.44 11.50 -6.52
C SER A 54 39.87 12.15 -5.25
N PRO A 55 40.52 11.97 -4.10
CA PRO A 55 40.11 12.66 -2.87
C PRO A 55 40.06 14.16 -3.09
N VAL A 56 39.08 14.81 -2.49
CA VAL A 56 39.06 16.28 -2.39
C VAL A 56 40.22 16.70 -1.48
N GLU A 57 41.02 17.68 -1.91
CA GLU A 57 42.03 18.31 -1.06
C GLU A 57 41.32 19.15 0.03
N SER A 58 40.80 18.48 1.06
CA SER A 58 40.00 19.08 2.13
C SER A 58 40.58 18.78 3.52
N CYS A 59 40.13 19.52 4.53
CA CYS A 59 40.92 19.80 5.73
C CYS A 59 40.77 18.78 6.90
N GLY A 60 40.36 17.53 6.66
CA GLY A 60 40.45 16.54 7.75
C GLY A 60 39.91 15.13 7.51
N PHE A 61 38.70 14.98 6.94
CA PHE A 61 38.07 13.66 6.80
C PHE A 61 37.29 13.55 5.49
N GLU A 62 37.54 12.46 4.76
CA GLU A 62 36.75 12.03 3.62
C GLU A 62 35.91 10.81 4.02
N THR A 63 34.59 10.89 3.82
CA THR A 63 33.67 9.80 4.17
C THR A 63 33.19 9.12 2.90
N VAL A 64 33.42 7.80 2.78
CA VAL A 64 32.93 7.00 1.65
C VAL A 64 31.86 6.04 2.12
N MET A 65 30.68 6.08 1.50
CA MET A 65 29.59 5.14 1.75
C MET A 65 29.41 4.21 0.55
N VAL A 66 29.47 2.91 0.80
CA VAL A 66 29.23 1.86 -0.21
C VAL A 66 27.99 1.09 0.18
N ASN A 67 26.95 1.13 -0.66
CA ASN A 67 25.72 0.40 -0.42
C ASN A 67 25.89 -1.06 -0.88
N LEU A 68 25.97 -1.98 0.08
CA LEU A 68 26.15 -3.41 -0.21
C LEU A 68 24.91 -4.05 -0.85
N ASP A 69 23.71 -3.56 -0.53
CA ASP A 69 22.46 -4.09 -1.08
C ASP A 69 22.34 -3.79 -2.57
N GLN A 70 22.84 -2.63 -3.01
CA GLN A 70 22.94 -2.28 -4.43
C GLN A 70 23.99 -3.11 -5.17
N LEU A 71 25.14 -3.42 -4.55
CA LEU A 71 26.10 -4.35 -5.14
C LEU A 71 25.50 -5.75 -5.28
N LEU A 72 24.73 -6.20 -4.29
CA LEU A 72 24.02 -7.48 -4.32
C LEU A 72 22.97 -7.50 -5.45
N GLU A 73 22.15 -6.47 -5.55
CA GLU A 73 21.18 -6.29 -6.63
C GLU A 73 21.86 -6.32 -8.01
N ALA A 74 22.95 -5.56 -8.18
CA ALA A 74 23.72 -5.55 -9.43
C ALA A 74 24.19 -6.96 -9.82
N CYS A 75 24.79 -7.70 -8.89
CA CYS A 75 25.27 -9.06 -9.13
C CYS A 75 24.12 -10.06 -9.37
N ALA A 76 22.97 -9.88 -8.70
CA ALA A 76 21.81 -10.75 -8.86
C ALA A 76 21.14 -10.57 -10.22
N VAL A 77 21.07 -9.33 -10.72
CA VAL A 77 20.55 -9.01 -12.05
C VAL A 77 21.57 -9.36 -13.15
N ASN A 78 22.86 -9.17 -12.87
CA ASN A 78 23.95 -9.48 -13.80
C ASN A 78 25.00 -10.42 -13.18
N PRO A 79 24.82 -11.74 -13.34
CA PRO A 79 25.76 -12.74 -12.81
C PRO A 79 27.17 -12.72 -13.42
N SER A 80 27.42 -11.92 -14.46
CA SER A 80 28.76 -11.76 -15.04
C SER A 80 29.66 -10.79 -14.27
N LEU A 81 29.08 -10.02 -13.34
CA LEU A 81 29.85 -9.13 -12.46
C LEU A 81 30.71 -9.94 -11.48
N PRO A 82 31.83 -9.37 -10.99
CA PRO A 82 32.54 -9.95 -9.85
C PRO A 82 31.64 -10.09 -8.63
N SER A 83 32.09 -10.84 -7.62
CA SER A 83 31.31 -10.96 -6.39
C SER A 83 31.13 -9.59 -5.71
N PRO A 84 30.04 -9.36 -4.96
CA PRO A 84 29.84 -8.11 -4.22
C PRO A 84 31.02 -7.76 -3.32
N LEU A 85 31.68 -8.78 -2.74
CA LEU A 85 32.87 -8.61 -1.91
C LEU A 85 34.08 -8.13 -2.71
N ASP A 86 34.30 -8.68 -3.91
CA ASP A 86 35.38 -8.25 -4.79
C ASP A 86 35.16 -6.81 -5.27
N MET A 87 33.91 -6.45 -5.62
CA MET A 87 33.58 -5.07 -6.00
C MET A 87 33.79 -4.10 -4.83
N PHE A 88 33.34 -4.48 -3.63
CA PHE A 88 33.58 -3.71 -2.41
C PHE A 88 35.08 -3.53 -2.13
N ALA A 89 35.87 -4.60 -2.25
CA ALA A 89 37.32 -4.55 -2.08
C ALA A 89 37.99 -3.60 -3.09
N GLN A 90 37.55 -3.61 -4.36
CA GLN A 90 38.06 -2.73 -5.40
C GLN A 90 37.78 -1.25 -5.10
N VAL A 91 36.58 -0.91 -4.61
CA VAL A 91 36.27 0.44 -4.11
C VAL A 91 37.25 0.83 -3.00
N LEU A 92 37.44 -0.04 -2.00
CA LEU A 92 38.37 0.24 -0.89
C LEU A 92 39.83 0.36 -1.31
N GLU A 93 40.27 -0.37 -2.33
CA GLU A 93 41.62 -0.31 -2.88
C GLU A 93 41.88 1.00 -3.62
N ASN A 94 40.87 1.55 -4.31
CA ASN A 94 40.99 2.84 -4.97
C ASN A 94 41.33 3.97 -3.99
N PHE A 95 40.65 4.00 -2.84
CA PHE A 95 40.90 5.00 -1.80
C PHE A 95 42.13 4.69 -0.94
N ARG A 96 42.56 3.43 -0.84
CA ARG A 96 43.80 3.06 -0.13
C ARG A 96 45.04 3.75 -0.74
N LYS A 97 45.02 4.04 -2.04
CA LYS A 97 46.15 4.72 -2.72
C LYS A 97 46.36 6.15 -2.24
N HIS A 98 45.39 6.74 -1.54
CA HIS A 98 45.34 8.17 -1.28
C HIS A 98 45.29 8.58 0.21
N GLY A 99 45.16 7.64 1.16
CA GLY A 99 45.02 7.96 2.59
C GLY A 99 45.93 7.13 3.50
N GLU A 100 46.49 7.76 4.54
CA GLU A 100 47.43 7.12 5.48
C GLU A 100 46.74 6.33 6.61
N THR A 101 45.48 6.61 6.96
CA THR A 101 44.80 5.94 8.08
C THR A 101 43.29 5.78 7.84
N LYS A 102 42.76 4.55 7.97
CA LYS A 102 41.32 4.25 7.91
C LYS A 102 40.77 4.16 9.33
N GLN A 103 39.65 4.80 9.59
CA GLN A 103 38.98 4.71 10.88
C GLN A 103 37.46 4.69 10.72
N LEU A 104 36.75 4.15 11.70
CA LEU A 104 35.29 4.18 11.70
C LEU A 104 34.83 5.60 12.06
N LEU A 105 33.69 6.05 11.53
CA LEU A 105 33.13 7.36 11.92
C LEU A 105 32.91 7.45 13.44
N THR A 106 32.54 6.33 14.07
CA THR A 106 32.33 6.23 15.52
C THR A 106 33.61 6.34 16.36
N SER A 107 34.80 6.26 15.75
CA SER A 107 36.06 6.46 16.46
C SER A 107 36.57 7.91 16.43
N ILE A 108 35.88 8.82 15.73
CA ILE A 108 36.19 10.25 15.73
C ILE A 108 35.66 10.87 17.05
N PRO A 109 36.51 11.50 17.88
CA PRO A 109 36.07 12.16 19.10
C PRO A 109 35.10 13.32 18.83
N LEU A 110 34.04 13.39 19.64
CA LEU A 110 33.09 14.51 19.59
C LEU A 110 33.78 15.83 19.96
N GLY A 111 33.48 16.89 19.21
CA GLY A 111 33.99 18.24 19.42
C GLY A 111 35.23 18.59 18.59
N GLU A 112 35.71 17.68 17.72
CA GLU A 112 36.82 17.95 16.81
C GLU A 112 36.41 18.75 15.57
N ILE A 113 35.11 18.77 15.25
CA ILE A 113 34.58 19.49 14.09
C ILE A 113 34.23 20.93 14.48
N SER A 114 34.77 21.90 13.74
CA SER A 114 34.60 23.34 14.00
C SER A 114 33.74 24.12 12.99
N PRO A 115 33.73 23.80 11.66
CA PRO A 115 32.92 24.54 10.71
C PRO A 115 31.44 24.43 11.06
N ARG A 116 30.67 25.50 10.84
CA ARG A 116 29.21 25.47 11.03
C ARG A 116 28.50 25.41 9.69
N GLY A 117 27.42 24.64 9.62
CA GLY A 117 26.60 24.50 8.43
C GLY A 117 25.15 24.20 8.77
N TYR A 118 24.30 24.27 7.75
CA TYR A 118 22.89 23.94 7.83
C TYR A 118 22.51 23.07 6.63
N LEU A 119 21.64 22.10 6.87
CA LEU A 119 21.03 21.29 5.82
C LEU A 119 19.59 21.74 5.62
N ALA A 120 19.17 21.79 4.36
CA ALA A 120 17.76 21.89 4.03
C ALA A 120 17.06 20.56 4.30
N ALA A 121 15.72 20.56 4.35
CA ALA A 121 14.99 19.31 4.23
C ALA A 121 15.27 18.73 2.83
N GLY A 122 15.73 17.49 2.77
CA GLY A 122 16.18 16.88 1.52
C GLY A 122 16.31 15.37 1.63
N TRP A 123 16.36 14.71 0.47
CA TRP A 123 16.80 13.34 0.35
C TRP A 123 18.31 13.32 0.10
N TYR A 124 19.07 12.86 1.09
CA TYR A 124 20.52 12.78 1.02
C TYR A 124 20.93 11.31 0.89
N GLY A 125 21.62 10.97 -0.18
CA GLY A 125 22.05 9.60 -0.47
C GLY A 125 21.52 9.07 -1.80
N GLN A 126 21.87 7.82 -2.08
CA GLN A 126 21.47 7.08 -3.28
C GLN A 126 20.99 5.68 -2.91
N ASP A 127 20.67 5.43 -1.64
CA ASP A 127 20.26 4.14 -1.08
C ASP A 127 18.84 3.73 -1.48
N SER A 128 18.01 4.70 -1.86
CA SER A 128 16.68 4.48 -2.41
C SER A 128 16.58 5.04 -3.83
N THR A 129 15.76 4.39 -4.65
CA THR A 129 15.36 4.89 -5.96
C THR A 129 14.44 6.08 -5.78
N VAL A 130 14.94 7.25 -6.14
CA VAL A 130 14.23 8.53 -6.07
C VAL A 130 14.11 9.07 -7.49
N VAL A 131 12.90 9.06 -8.05
CA VAL A 131 12.68 9.44 -9.46
C VAL A 131 12.34 10.93 -9.60
N ASP A 132 11.35 11.40 -8.84
CA ASP A 132 10.73 12.73 -8.98
C ASP A 132 10.40 13.37 -7.61
N ILE A 133 10.98 12.85 -6.53
CA ILE A 133 10.88 13.43 -5.19
C ILE A 133 12.23 13.98 -4.76
N SER A 134 12.19 14.98 -3.88
CA SER A 134 13.36 15.71 -3.37
C SER A 134 13.44 15.69 -1.84
N THR A 135 12.33 15.33 -1.17
CA THR A 135 12.26 15.19 0.29
C THR A 135 11.43 13.96 0.63
N PHE A 136 11.67 13.36 1.80
CA PHE A 136 10.89 12.22 2.28
C PHE A 136 9.38 12.55 2.40
N ASN A 137 9.03 13.77 2.78
CA ASN A 137 7.63 14.19 2.91
C ASN A 137 6.86 14.12 1.58
N GLN A 138 7.54 14.30 0.44
CA GLN A 138 6.90 14.19 -0.87
C GLN A 138 6.47 12.75 -1.20
N VAL A 139 7.00 11.73 -0.51
CA VAL A 139 6.47 10.36 -0.60
C VAL A 139 4.97 10.34 -0.27
N PHE A 140 4.55 11.05 0.77
CA PHE A 140 3.14 11.08 1.20
C PHE A 140 2.24 11.92 0.27
N THR A 141 2.82 12.78 -0.57
CA THR A 141 2.06 13.45 -1.63
C THR A 141 1.99 12.61 -2.91
N LYS A 142 3.04 11.81 -3.15
CA LYS A 142 3.17 10.98 -4.34
C LYS A 142 2.33 9.71 -4.23
N TYR A 143 2.43 8.97 -3.13
CA TYR A 143 1.74 7.69 -2.95
C TYR A 143 0.58 7.86 -1.96
N GLU A 144 -0.65 7.84 -2.47
CA GLU A 144 -1.86 7.95 -1.66
C GLU A 144 -1.94 6.80 -0.63
N GLU A 145 -1.51 5.60 -1.00
CA GLU A 145 -1.53 4.41 -0.14
C GLU A 145 -0.56 4.52 1.05
N LEU A 146 0.63 5.11 0.82
CA LEU A 146 1.64 5.30 1.85
C LEU A 146 1.29 6.45 2.78
N ASN A 147 0.68 7.51 2.24
CA ASN A 147 0.10 8.59 3.02
C ASN A 147 -0.95 8.04 3.99
N TYR A 148 -1.87 7.21 3.49
CA TYR A 148 -2.87 6.58 4.32
C TYR A 148 -2.27 5.67 5.41
N LEU A 149 -1.26 4.85 5.08
CA LEU A 149 -0.56 4.02 6.07
C LEU A 149 0.11 4.87 7.17
N TYR A 150 0.73 5.98 6.79
CA TYR A 150 1.33 6.93 7.73
C TYR A 150 0.27 7.64 8.58
N GLY A 151 -0.83 8.07 7.96
CA GLY A 151 -2.01 8.62 8.62
C GLY A 151 -2.59 7.69 9.68
N ARG A 152 -2.73 6.39 9.37
CA ARG A 152 -3.15 5.35 10.33
C ARG A 152 -2.19 5.26 11.52
N THR A 153 -0.89 5.40 11.27
CA THR A 153 0.13 5.40 12.33
C THR A 153 -0.05 6.61 13.25
N LEU A 154 -0.19 7.81 12.69
CA LEU A 154 -0.40 9.05 13.46
C LEU A 154 -1.70 9.01 14.26
N TYR A 155 -2.79 8.55 13.65
CA TYR A 155 -4.08 8.37 14.30
C TYR A 155 -3.97 7.50 15.56
N LEU A 156 -3.32 6.34 15.47
CA LEU A 156 -3.18 5.45 16.63
C LEU A 156 -2.19 5.98 17.67
N MET A 157 -1.17 6.75 17.26
CA MET A 157 -0.31 7.47 18.21
C MET A 157 -1.11 8.49 19.01
N GLU A 158 -1.95 9.31 18.37
CA GLU A 158 -2.81 10.26 19.07
C GLU A 158 -3.82 9.55 19.97
N LEU A 159 -4.45 8.47 19.48
CA LEU A 159 -5.39 7.68 20.28
C LEU A 159 -4.71 7.07 21.52
N SER A 160 -3.46 6.61 21.40
CA SER A 160 -2.70 6.06 22.53
C SER A 160 -2.41 7.08 23.63
N LYS A 161 -2.25 8.36 23.28
CA LYS A 161 -2.03 9.46 24.24
C LYS A 161 -3.27 9.76 25.07
N LEU A 162 -4.46 9.52 24.49
CA LEU A 162 -5.75 9.68 25.18
C LEU A 162 -5.95 8.60 26.24
N HIS A 163 -5.46 7.38 26.00
CA HIS A 163 -5.59 6.28 26.95
C HIS A 163 -4.63 6.44 28.15
N ARG A 164 -5.20 6.54 29.36
CA ARG A 164 -4.44 6.80 30.61
C ARG A 164 -4.65 5.79 31.73
N ARG A 165 -5.66 4.94 31.64
CA ARG A 165 -6.12 4.13 32.78
C ARG A 165 -5.26 2.89 33.02
N ASN A 166 -4.91 2.14 31.97
CA ASN A 166 -4.19 0.88 32.11
C ASN A 166 -2.73 1.02 31.63
N ARG A 167 -1.79 1.05 32.58
CA ARG A 167 -0.36 1.23 32.30
C ARG A 167 0.25 0.10 31.49
N ASP A 168 -0.19 -1.14 31.69
CA ASP A 168 0.34 -2.31 30.98
C ASP A 168 -0.13 -2.33 29.53
N VAL A 169 -1.42 -2.05 29.31
CA VAL A 169 -1.98 -1.87 27.95
C VAL A 169 -1.29 -0.72 27.25
N LYS A 170 -1.12 0.42 27.92
CA LYS A 170 -0.41 1.57 27.35
C LYS A 170 1.01 1.23 26.93
N LYS A 171 1.81 0.61 27.81
CA LYS A 171 3.18 0.19 27.50
C LYS A 171 3.21 -0.80 26.33
N ARG A 172 2.25 -1.73 26.25
CA ARG A 172 2.15 -2.68 25.14
C ARG A 172 1.82 -1.97 23.83
N VAL A 173 0.87 -1.03 23.84
CA VAL A 173 0.52 -0.20 22.68
C VAL A 173 1.73 0.61 22.23
N GLU A 174 2.46 1.27 23.13
CA GLU A 174 3.68 2.03 22.81
C GLU A 174 4.75 1.14 22.13
N GLN A 175 4.95 -0.09 22.60
CA GLN A 175 5.87 -1.05 21.97
C GLN A 175 5.42 -1.46 20.56
N LEU A 176 4.11 -1.61 20.33
CA LEU A 176 3.57 -1.94 19.02
C LEU A 176 3.70 -0.76 18.06
N LEU A 177 3.43 0.45 18.53
CA LEU A 177 3.62 1.68 17.74
C LEU A 177 5.10 1.94 17.42
N GLN A 178 6.02 1.58 18.32
CA GLN A 178 7.45 1.64 18.01
C GLN A 178 7.84 0.66 16.88
N LYS A 179 7.17 -0.49 16.78
CA LYS A 179 7.41 -1.45 15.68
C LYS A 179 6.77 -0.99 14.37
N SER A 180 5.72 -0.19 14.41
CA SER A 180 5.03 0.28 13.20
C SER A 180 5.78 1.42 12.50
N VAL A 181 6.70 2.12 13.17
CA VAL A 181 7.46 3.25 12.60
C VAL A 181 8.73 2.85 11.84
N ASN A 182 8.72 1.71 11.16
CA ASN A 182 9.81 1.32 10.25
C ASN A 182 9.76 2.15 8.96
N GLY A 183 10.92 2.58 8.44
CA GLY A 183 11.05 3.31 7.19
C GLY A 183 10.92 2.46 5.91
N ALA A 184 11.30 1.17 5.96
CA ALA A 184 11.35 0.28 4.78
C ALA A 184 10.05 0.22 3.93
N PRO A 185 8.83 0.23 4.50
CA PRO A 185 7.58 0.23 3.72
C PRO A 185 7.32 1.53 2.95
N TYR A 186 8.06 2.61 3.22
CA TYR A 186 7.81 3.94 2.66
C TYR A 186 8.79 4.34 1.56
N ILE A 187 9.85 3.55 1.36
CA ILE A 187 10.93 3.86 0.42
C ILE A 187 11.08 2.73 -0.59
N LEU A 188 11.54 3.02 -1.80
CA LEU A 188 11.94 2.00 -2.76
C LEU A 188 13.46 1.82 -2.68
N ASP A 189 13.91 0.74 -2.06
CA ASP A 189 15.32 0.36 -1.97
C ASP A 189 15.59 -0.94 -2.75
N SER A 190 16.83 -1.42 -2.74
CA SER A 190 17.24 -2.68 -3.39
C SER A 190 16.53 -3.92 -2.84
N SER A 191 15.84 -3.83 -1.70
CA SER A 191 15.01 -4.92 -1.19
C SER A 191 13.60 -4.92 -1.78
N GLY A 192 13.25 -3.93 -2.62
CA GLY A 192 11.91 -3.71 -3.16
C GLY A 192 11.02 -2.85 -2.27
N GLY A 193 11.45 -2.57 -1.03
CA GLY A 193 10.88 -1.56 -0.14
C GLY A 193 9.34 -1.50 -0.12
N CYS A 194 8.78 -0.36 -0.54
CA CYS A 194 7.34 -0.10 -0.55
C CYS A 194 6.52 -1.05 -1.43
N TYR A 195 7.09 -1.70 -2.45
CA TYR A 195 6.42 -2.74 -3.25
C TYR A 195 6.42 -4.10 -2.54
N ARG A 196 7.26 -4.30 -1.53
CA ARG A 196 7.23 -5.55 -0.78
C ARG A 196 6.09 -5.50 0.24
N SER A 197 4.94 -6.05 -0.14
CA SER A 197 3.75 -6.07 0.71
C SER A 197 4.02 -6.61 2.12
N SER A 198 4.92 -7.58 2.30
CA SER A 198 5.29 -8.10 3.63
C SER A 198 5.79 -7.01 4.61
N TYR A 199 6.43 -5.95 4.13
CA TYR A 199 6.86 -4.82 4.96
C TYR A 199 5.67 -3.98 5.41
N ARG A 200 4.76 -3.65 4.49
CA ARG A 200 3.50 -2.93 4.80
C ARG A 200 2.63 -3.75 5.75
N LYS A 201 2.47 -5.06 5.51
CA LYS A 201 1.73 -5.98 6.38
C LYS A 201 2.30 -6.06 7.79
N SER A 202 3.62 -5.97 7.96
CA SER A 202 4.26 -5.93 9.28
C SER A 202 3.86 -4.69 10.08
N VAL A 203 3.78 -3.53 9.41
CA VAL A 203 3.26 -2.28 10.01
C VAL A 203 1.79 -2.45 10.37
N TYR A 204 0.95 -2.86 9.41
CA TYR A 204 -0.48 -3.08 9.67
C TYR A 204 -0.74 -4.05 10.82
N LYS A 205 0.03 -5.14 10.93
CA LYS A 205 -0.11 -6.10 12.03
C LYS A 205 0.12 -5.44 13.39
N SER A 206 1.12 -4.59 13.49
CA SER A 206 1.43 -3.86 14.72
C SER A 206 0.36 -2.82 15.05
N LEU A 207 -0.09 -2.07 14.04
CA LEU A 207 -1.18 -1.09 14.16
C LEU A 207 -2.51 -1.76 14.57
N ASN A 208 -2.86 -2.88 13.93
CA ASN A 208 -4.09 -3.62 14.20
C ASN A 208 -4.09 -4.25 15.60
N GLU A 209 -2.96 -4.75 16.08
CA GLU A 209 -2.84 -5.23 17.46
C GLU A 209 -2.99 -4.08 18.47
N ALA A 210 -2.40 -2.92 18.19
CA ALA A 210 -2.53 -1.72 19.02
C ALA A 210 -3.98 -1.23 19.06
N GLU A 211 -4.63 -1.09 17.91
CA GLU A 211 -6.04 -0.69 17.80
C GLU A 211 -6.96 -1.66 18.54
N ARG A 212 -6.75 -2.97 18.38
CA ARG A 212 -7.53 -3.99 19.11
C ARG A 212 -7.42 -3.84 20.63
N LEU A 213 -6.22 -3.55 21.14
CA LEU A 213 -6.03 -3.33 22.58
C LEU A 213 -6.75 -2.07 23.04
N LEU A 214 -6.65 -0.98 22.28
CA LEU A 214 -7.31 0.29 22.57
C LEU A 214 -8.84 0.17 22.49
N ALA A 215 -9.38 -0.55 21.51
CA ALA A 215 -10.82 -0.72 21.31
C ALA A 215 -11.55 -1.47 22.44
N THR A 216 -10.80 -2.20 23.28
CA THR A 216 -11.37 -2.85 24.47
C THR A 216 -11.47 -1.92 25.68
N GLN A 217 -10.92 -0.71 25.60
CA GLN A 217 -10.87 0.24 26.69
C GLN A 217 -12.11 1.14 26.67
N GLU A 218 -12.73 1.36 27.83
CA GLU A 218 -13.95 2.18 27.95
C GLU A 218 -13.78 3.65 27.53
N ASP A 219 -12.54 4.17 27.55
CA ASP A 219 -12.21 5.54 27.15
C ASP A 219 -12.05 5.69 25.63
N VAL A 220 -12.11 4.59 24.87
CA VAL A 220 -12.03 4.57 23.42
C VAL A 220 -13.38 4.09 22.87
N MET A 221 -14.17 5.03 22.36
CA MET A 221 -15.45 4.74 21.72
C MET A 221 -15.33 4.80 20.20
N TYR A 222 -16.11 3.94 19.54
CA TYR A 222 -16.31 3.87 18.09
C TYR A 222 -17.80 4.06 17.77
N PRO A 223 -18.14 4.56 16.57
CA PRO A 223 -17.25 4.96 15.47
C PRO A 223 -16.46 6.24 15.79
N ARG A 224 -15.36 6.46 15.08
CA ARG A 224 -14.55 7.68 15.19
C ARG A 224 -14.41 8.35 13.84
N GLU A 225 -14.68 9.64 13.81
CA GLU A 225 -14.48 10.49 12.64
C GLU A 225 -13.10 11.13 12.72
N VAL A 226 -12.28 10.92 11.70
CA VAL A 226 -10.92 11.45 11.60
C VAL A 226 -10.54 11.54 10.12
N ASP A 227 -9.88 12.64 9.76
CA ASP A 227 -9.21 12.79 8.47
C ASP A 227 -7.84 12.08 8.56
N ILE A 228 -7.75 10.87 8.01
CA ILE A 228 -6.58 9.98 8.13
C ILE A 228 -5.53 10.34 7.09
N ASP A 229 -5.94 10.56 5.84
CA ASP A 229 -5.03 10.87 4.74
C ASP A 229 -4.82 12.37 4.51
N PHE A 230 -5.40 13.24 5.35
CA PHE A 230 -5.23 14.69 5.32
C PHE A 230 -5.74 15.33 4.03
N ASP A 231 -6.76 14.74 3.40
CA ASP A 231 -7.38 15.25 2.17
C ASP A 231 -8.53 16.24 2.43
N GLY A 232 -8.88 16.46 3.71
CA GLY A 232 -9.92 17.37 4.16
C GLY A 232 -11.32 16.74 4.26
N TYR A 233 -11.47 15.46 3.92
CA TYR A 233 -12.68 14.69 4.14
C TYR A 233 -12.52 13.75 5.33
N LEU A 234 -13.64 13.45 5.99
CA LEU A 234 -13.61 12.58 7.16
C LEU A 234 -13.74 11.11 6.73
N GLU A 235 -12.90 10.27 7.31
CA GLU A 235 -13.11 8.83 7.37
C GLU A 235 -13.66 8.39 8.73
N TYR A 236 -14.35 7.26 8.69
CA TYR A 236 -15.08 6.68 9.80
C TYR A 236 -14.38 5.39 10.20
N VAL A 237 -13.64 5.42 11.29
CA VAL A 237 -13.00 4.23 11.86
C VAL A 237 -14.01 3.46 12.69
N LEU A 238 -14.09 2.16 12.44
CA LEU A 238 -15.00 1.25 13.11
C LEU A 238 -14.23 0.03 13.59
N SER A 239 -14.37 -0.33 14.87
CA SER A 239 -13.71 -1.50 15.43
C SER A 239 -14.71 -2.43 16.09
N GLY A 240 -14.84 -3.63 15.52
CA GLY A 240 -15.62 -4.73 16.08
C GLY A 240 -14.74 -5.78 16.74
N LYS A 241 -15.32 -6.95 17.05
CA LYS A 241 -14.60 -8.04 17.73
C LYS A 241 -13.49 -8.67 16.87
N ASN A 242 -13.78 -9.01 15.62
CA ASN A 242 -12.79 -9.64 14.72
C ASN A 242 -12.52 -8.83 13.44
N ILE A 243 -13.32 -7.80 13.16
CA ILE A 243 -13.15 -6.94 11.99
C ILE A 243 -13.07 -5.50 12.47
N SER A 244 -12.06 -4.78 11.99
CA SER A 244 -11.98 -3.32 12.05
C SER A 244 -11.94 -2.80 10.62
N VAL A 245 -12.66 -1.72 10.34
CA VAL A 245 -12.68 -1.10 9.01
C VAL A 245 -12.50 0.40 9.13
N VAL A 246 -12.12 1.01 8.01
CA VAL A 246 -12.21 2.45 7.83
C VAL A 246 -13.07 2.68 6.60
N LEU A 247 -14.21 3.34 6.81
CA LEU A 247 -15.09 3.79 5.74
C LEU A 247 -14.69 5.20 5.33
N ASP A 248 -14.50 5.40 4.04
CA ASP A 248 -14.16 6.68 3.46
C ASP A 248 -15.39 7.28 2.77
N SER A 249 -15.69 8.54 3.10
CA SER A 249 -16.76 9.28 2.44
C SER A 249 -16.46 9.50 0.95
N LYS A 250 -15.18 9.59 0.58
CA LYS A 250 -14.73 9.61 -0.81
C LYS A 250 -14.87 8.23 -1.44
N GLY A 251 -15.72 8.16 -2.47
CA GLY A 251 -16.20 6.95 -3.13
C GLY A 251 -17.16 6.09 -2.30
N GLY A 252 -17.46 6.46 -1.05
CA GLY A 252 -18.20 5.61 -0.11
C GLY A 252 -17.51 4.26 0.12
N THR A 253 -16.18 4.23 0.09
CA THR A 253 -15.37 3.00 0.01
C THR A 253 -14.93 2.52 1.39
N LEU A 254 -14.32 1.33 1.44
CA LEU A 254 -13.53 0.88 2.59
C LEU A 254 -12.05 1.00 2.26
N SER A 255 -11.36 1.93 2.92
CA SER A 255 -9.91 2.14 2.81
C SER A 255 -9.11 1.17 3.67
N SER A 256 -9.73 0.55 4.68
CA SER A 256 -9.14 -0.53 5.47
C SER A 256 -10.14 -1.66 5.74
N ILE A 257 -9.67 -2.90 5.66
CA ILE A 257 -10.42 -4.10 6.05
C ILE A 257 -9.49 -4.98 6.89
N ASN A 258 -9.45 -4.73 8.19
CA ASN A 258 -8.55 -5.39 9.13
C ASN A 258 -9.22 -6.62 9.76
N TYR A 259 -8.63 -7.79 9.55
CA TYR A 259 -9.00 -9.02 10.26
C TYR A 259 -8.15 -9.15 11.53
N LEU A 260 -8.72 -8.72 12.65
CA LEU A 260 -8.04 -8.61 13.94
C LEU A 260 -7.46 -9.93 14.49
N PRO A 261 -8.03 -11.12 14.24
CA PRO A 261 -7.44 -12.37 14.70
C PRO A 261 -6.06 -12.68 14.12
N THR A 262 -5.79 -12.29 12.88
CA THR A 262 -4.47 -12.49 12.24
C THR A 262 -3.65 -11.19 12.15
N GLY A 263 -4.29 -10.04 12.36
CA GLY A 263 -3.70 -8.72 12.19
C GLY A 263 -3.55 -8.30 10.73
N TRP A 264 -4.18 -9.00 9.80
CA TRP A 264 -4.05 -8.77 8.36
C TRP A 264 -4.98 -7.66 7.88
N ASN A 265 -4.47 -6.69 7.11
CA ASN A 265 -5.31 -5.73 6.38
C ASN A 265 -5.53 -6.24 4.96
N TYR A 266 -6.76 -6.60 4.61
CA TYR A 266 -7.13 -7.02 3.26
C TYR A 266 -7.19 -5.88 2.25
N ALA A 267 -7.22 -4.62 2.68
CA ALA A 267 -7.21 -3.45 1.79
C ALA A 267 -5.82 -2.80 1.65
N ASP A 268 -4.74 -3.46 2.10
CA ASP A 268 -3.35 -3.01 1.91
C ASP A 268 -2.87 -3.23 0.47
N THR A 269 -3.44 -2.46 -0.45
CA THR A 269 -3.11 -2.43 -1.87
C THR A 269 -1.98 -1.45 -2.14
N PHE A 270 -1.23 -1.67 -3.22
CA PHE A 270 -0.22 -0.72 -3.68
C PHE A 270 -0.10 -0.77 -5.20
N THR A 271 -0.16 0.38 -5.85
CA THR A 271 -0.11 0.50 -7.32
C THR A 271 1.26 0.97 -7.81
N GLY A 272 1.97 1.77 -7.00
CA GLY A 272 3.28 2.32 -7.34
C GLY A 272 3.27 3.14 -8.63
N TYR A 273 4.45 3.33 -9.24
CA TYR A 273 4.65 4.12 -10.46
C TYR A 273 5.22 3.28 -11.60
N ALA A 274 4.79 3.56 -12.83
CA ALA A 274 5.27 2.84 -14.01
C ALA A 274 6.75 3.12 -14.33
N GLN A 275 7.31 4.21 -13.78
CA GLN A 275 8.73 4.55 -13.90
C GLN A 275 9.62 3.73 -12.95
N GLU A 276 9.03 3.07 -11.96
CA GLU A 276 9.74 2.35 -10.88
C GLU A 276 9.69 0.84 -11.06
N ALA A 277 8.56 0.31 -11.54
CA ALA A 277 8.35 -1.12 -11.75
C ALA A 277 7.47 -1.38 -12.97
N GLU A 278 7.69 -2.51 -13.64
CA GLU A 278 6.86 -2.94 -14.76
C GLU A 278 5.55 -3.54 -14.24
N ARG A 279 4.42 -2.94 -14.61
CA ARG A 279 3.09 -3.49 -14.29
C ARG A 279 2.75 -4.63 -15.25
N LEU A 280 2.47 -5.81 -14.70
CA LEU A 280 2.10 -6.99 -15.50
C LEU A 280 0.60 -7.03 -15.84
N ALA A 281 -0.21 -6.24 -15.14
CA ALA A 281 -1.64 -6.11 -15.37
C ALA A 281 -2.09 -4.66 -15.11
N PHE A 282 -3.33 -4.34 -15.52
CA PHE A 282 -3.96 -3.04 -15.26
C PHE A 282 -3.17 -1.81 -15.75
N SER A 283 -2.72 -1.82 -17.01
CA SER A 283 -1.93 -0.73 -17.60
C SER A 283 -2.59 0.65 -17.57
N SER A 284 -3.92 0.71 -17.41
CA SER A 284 -4.70 1.95 -17.31
C SER A 284 -4.78 2.55 -15.90
N LEU A 285 -4.25 1.89 -14.87
CA LEU A 285 -4.29 2.44 -13.51
C LEU A 285 -3.45 3.72 -13.41
N ARG A 286 -3.95 4.68 -12.63
CA ARG A 286 -3.21 5.91 -12.36
C ARG A 286 -2.07 5.59 -11.40
N ASP A 287 -0.90 6.17 -11.66
CA ASP A 287 0.25 6.01 -10.78
C ASP A 287 -0.01 6.58 -9.37
N GLY A 288 0.45 5.86 -8.35
CA GLY A 288 0.30 6.23 -6.94
C GLY A 288 -1.14 6.32 -6.43
N SER A 289 -2.11 5.74 -7.15
CA SER A 289 -3.53 5.83 -6.79
C SER A 289 -3.97 4.71 -5.86
N PHE A 290 -4.67 5.08 -4.78
CA PHE A 290 -5.09 4.11 -3.77
C PHE A 290 -6.32 3.29 -4.21
N GLN A 291 -6.11 1.99 -4.42
CA GLN A 291 -7.17 1.06 -4.81
C GLN A 291 -7.97 0.56 -3.59
N LYS A 292 -8.96 1.34 -3.18
CA LYS A 292 -9.85 1.02 -2.06
C LYS A 292 -10.85 -0.10 -2.42
N SER A 293 -11.51 -0.70 -1.42
CA SER A 293 -12.54 -1.73 -1.62
C SER A 293 -13.95 -1.15 -1.59
N PHE A 294 -14.90 -1.80 -2.27
CA PHE A 294 -16.27 -1.31 -2.49
C PHE A 294 -16.32 0.02 -3.25
N ASN A 295 -15.41 0.19 -4.21
CA ASN A 295 -15.42 1.33 -5.13
C ASN A 295 -16.41 1.11 -6.26
N ASP A 296 -17.31 2.05 -6.48
CA ASP A 296 -18.39 1.83 -7.42
C ASP A 296 -18.03 2.30 -8.84
N VAL A 297 -18.49 1.53 -9.82
CA VAL A 297 -18.31 1.80 -11.24
C VAL A 297 -19.60 1.60 -12.01
N PHE A 298 -19.81 2.41 -13.05
CA PHE A 298 -20.90 2.23 -14.01
C PHE A 298 -20.36 1.95 -15.41
N LEU A 299 -20.94 0.99 -16.11
CA LEU A 299 -20.54 0.58 -17.46
C LEU A 299 -21.74 0.57 -18.42
N PRO A 300 -21.54 0.82 -19.72
CA PRO A 300 -22.58 0.66 -20.73
C PRO A 300 -23.05 -0.79 -20.84
N ILE A 301 -24.33 -1.00 -21.16
CA ILE A 301 -24.89 -2.35 -21.39
C ILE A 301 -24.21 -3.09 -22.56
N THR A 302 -23.68 -2.35 -23.53
CA THR A 302 -22.93 -2.88 -24.68
C THR A 302 -21.45 -3.13 -24.37
N GLY A 303 -21.01 -2.82 -23.15
CA GLY A 303 -19.63 -2.94 -22.70
C GLY A 303 -19.15 -4.40 -22.68
N ARG A 304 -17.92 -4.61 -23.15
CA ARG A 304 -17.23 -5.89 -23.04
C ARG A 304 -16.56 -6.01 -21.68
N LEU A 305 -17.14 -6.84 -20.80
CA LEU A 305 -16.64 -7.02 -19.42
C LEU A 305 -15.19 -7.55 -19.38
N ASP A 306 -14.78 -8.34 -20.38
CA ASP A 306 -13.41 -8.86 -20.50
C ASP A 306 -12.39 -7.76 -20.84
N GLN A 307 -12.86 -6.60 -21.29
CA GLN A 307 -12.07 -5.41 -21.57
C GLN A 307 -12.21 -4.34 -20.49
N PHE A 308 -12.74 -4.69 -19.31
CA PHE A 308 -12.85 -3.78 -18.19
C PHE A 308 -11.49 -3.11 -17.88
N SER A 309 -11.56 -1.79 -17.69
CA SER A 309 -10.46 -0.93 -17.34
C SER A 309 -11.03 0.25 -16.55
N LYS A 310 -10.62 0.37 -15.28
CA LYS A 310 -11.20 1.30 -14.30
C LYS A 310 -11.18 2.75 -14.79
N HIS A 311 -10.03 3.23 -15.25
CA HIS A 311 -9.87 4.64 -15.66
C HIS A 311 -10.03 4.87 -17.17
N ASN A 312 -10.55 3.89 -17.93
CA ASN A 312 -10.96 4.12 -19.30
C ASN A 312 -12.35 4.79 -19.35
N ARG A 313 -12.35 6.13 -19.38
CA ARG A 313 -13.57 6.96 -19.40
C ARG A 313 -14.53 6.67 -20.57
N LYS A 314 -14.08 5.97 -21.62
CA LYS A 314 -14.94 5.57 -22.75
C LYS A 314 -15.84 4.39 -22.42
N THR A 315 -15.47 3.57 -21.44
CA THR A 315 -16.15 2.30 -21.12
C THR A 315 -16.55 2.19 -19.66
N THR A 316 -16.00 3.03 -18.79
CA THR A 316 -16.20 2.95 -17.34
C THR A 316 -16.34 4.36 -16.77
N PHE A 317 -17.34 4.57 -15.93
CA PHE A 317 -17.43 5.72 -15.05
C PHE A 317 -17.03 5.28 -13.65
N ASP A 318 -15.90 5.79 -13.16
CA ASP A 318 -15.32 5.48 -11.85
C ASP A 318 -15.74 6.53 -10.83
N THR A 319 -16.31 6.09 -9.70
CA THR A 319 -16.83 6.99 -8.66
C THR A 319 -15.81 7.31 -7.56
N SER A 320 -14.55 6.86 -7.69
CA SER A 320 -13.51 7.00 -6.66
C SER A 320 -13.34 8.42 -6.10
N ASP A 321 -13.56 9.47 -6.91
CA ASP A 321 -13.42 10.87 -6.47
C ASP A 321 -14.75 11.52 -6.02
N THR A 322 -15.87 10.79 -6.05
CA THR A 322 -17.18 11.33 -5.65
C THR A 322 -17.34 11.29 -4.14
N ILE A 323 -17.74 12.40 -3.52
CA ILE A 323 -18.01 12.43 -2.09
C ILE A 323 -19.44 11.94 -1.82
N TYR A 324 -19.55 10.91 -0.98
CA TYR A 324 -20.81 10.38 -0.51
C TYR A 324 -21.17 11.05 0.82
N SER A 325 -22.45 11.37 0.99
CA SER A 325 -22.98 11.65 2.33
C SER A 325 -22.94 10.38 3.18
N VAL A 326 -22.64 10.53 4.47
CA VAL A 326 -22.51 9.40 5.41
C VAL A 326 -23.42 9.63 6.62
N ASP A 327 -24.34 8.70 6.84
CA ASP A 327 -25.29 8.69 7.96
C ASP A 327 -24.99 7.49 8.88
N ILE A 328 -24.56 7.74 10.12
CA ILE A 328 -24.41 6.69 11.14
C ILE A 328 -25.78 6.32 11.68
N CYS A 329 -26.26 5.11 11.36
CA CYS A 329 -27.64 4.69 11.61
C CYS A 329 -27.85 4.07 13.01
N ASP A 330 -26.78 3.70 13.72
CA ASP A 330 -26.84 3.19 15.08
C ASP A 330 -25.75 3.79 15.99
N ARG A 331 -26.00 3.78 17.32
CA ARG A 331 -25.06 4.39 18.28
C ARG A 331 -23.69 3.71 18.35
N HIS A 332 -23.59 2.46 17.88
CA HIS A 332 -22.37 1.68 17.92
C HIS A 332 -21.61 1.68 16.58
N GLY A 333 -22.13 2.37 15.56
CA GLY A 333 -21.54 2.42 14.22
C GLY A 333 -21.62 1.09 13.46
N GLY A 334 -22.33 0.09 13.98
CA GLY A 334 -22.51 -1.18 13.28
C GLY A 334 -23.35 -1.06 12.00
N ASP A 335 -24.04 0.06 11.79
CA ASP A 335 -24.90 0.34 10.64
C ASP A 335 -24.63 1.75 10.10
N ILE A 336 -24.09 1.85 8.89
CA ILE A 336 -23.75 3.12 8.23
C ILE A 336 -24.36 3.14 6.84
N LEU A 337 -24.97 4.27 6.49
CA LEU A 337 -25.57 4.51 5.17
C LEU A 337 -24.75 5.57 4.43
N THR A 338 -24.25 5.23 3.25
CA THR A 338 -23.61 6.18 2.34
C THR A 338 -24.51 6.46 1.15
N LYS A 339 -24.65 7.72 0.73
CA LYS A 339 -25.48 8.08 -0.44
C LYS A 339 -24.76 9.06 -1.37
N ALA A 340 -24.91 8.82 -2.66
CA ALA A 340 -24.50 9.75 -3.71
C ALA A 340 -25.60 9.86 -4.78
N GLU A 341 -25.74 11.06 -5.33
CA GLU A 341 -26.58 11.33 -6.50
C GLU A 341 -25.68 11.69 -7.67
N PHE A 342 -25.79 10.92 -8.75
CA PHE A 342 -25.04 11.15 -9.96
C PHE A 342 -25.94 11.81 -10.99
N ASN A 343 -25.67 13.08 -11.24
CA ASN A 343 -26.34 13.82 -12.30
C ASN A 343 -25.60 13.59 -13.61
N GLU A 344 -26.35 13.28 -14.67
CA GLU A 344 -25.80 13.11 -16.03
C GLU A 344 -24.71 12.03 -16.15
N LEU A 345 -24.96 10.84 -15.58
CA LEU A 345 -24.10 9.69 -15.80
C LEU A 345 -23.94 9.41 -17.31
N PRO A 346 -22.71 9.07 -17.75
CA PRO A 346 -22.43 8.79 -19.16
C PRO A 346 -23.16 7.53 -19.65
N PHE A 347 -22.97 7.22 -20.93
CA PHE A 347 -23.51 6.01 -21.57
C PHE A 347 -25.04 5.97 -21.68
N GLY A 348 -25.71 7.10 -21.49
CA GLY A 348 -27.17 7.19 -21.46
C GLY A 348 -27.78 6.65 -20.16
N LEU A 349 -27.01 6.61 -19.06
CA LEU A 349 -27.51 6.17 -17.76
C LEU A 349 -28.30 7.25 -17.00
N GLY A 350 -28.22 8.52 -17.42
CA GLY A 350 -29.07 9.59 -16.91
C GLY A 350 -28.77 9.95 -15.45
N HIS A 351 -29.80 10.11 -14.62
CA HIS A 351 -29.64 10.51 -13.22
C HIS A 351 -29.94 9.34 -12.30
N ILE A 352 -28.94 8.91 -11.53
CA ILE A 352 -29.03 7.75 -10.65
C ILE A 352 -28.66 8.17 -9.23
N ARG A 353 -29.48 7.77 -8.26
CA ARG A 353 -29.10 7.76 -6.85
C ARG A 353 -28.58 6.38 -6.48
N LEU A 354 -27.45 6.34 -5.80
CA LEU A 354 -26.88 5.15 -5.20
C LEU A 354 -26.86 5.28 -3.69
N GLU A 355 -27.36 4.26 -3.01
CA GLU A 355 -27.23 4.09 -1.57
C GLU A 355 -26.51 2.78 -1.26
N LYS A 356 -25.56 2.82 -0.32
CA LYS A 356 -24.90 1.64 0.25
C LYS A 356 -25.08 1.65 1.75
N ARG A 357 -25.72 0.63 2.30
CA ARG A 357 -25.86 0.47 3.75
C ARG A 357 -24.94 -0.65 4.24
N PHE A 358 -23.87 -0.26 4.90
CA PHE A 358 -22.90 -1.16 5.51
C PHE A 358 -23.37 -1.60 6.88
N LYS A 359 -23.43 -2.91 7.09
CA LYS A 359 -23.72 -3.55 8.38
C LYS A 359 -22.54 -4.40 8.80
N PHE A 360 -21.83 -3.95 9.82
CA PHE A 360 -20.65 -4.63 10.34
C PHE A 360 -21.03 -5.66 11.39
N ARG A 361 -20.71 -6.93 11.12
CA ARG A 361 -20.89 -8.06 12.02
C ARG A 361 -19.54 -8.64 12.41
N THR A 362 -19.54 -9.56 13.37
CA THR A 362 -18.32 -10.18 13.89
C THR A 362 -17.38 -10.71 12.80
N HIS A 363 -17.90 -11.38 11.77
CA HIS A 363 -17.12 -11.98 10.69
C HIS A 363 -17.52 -11.49 9.30
N THR A 364 -18.52 -10.63 9.21
CA THR A 364 -19.18 -10.32 7.95
C THR A 364 -19.41 -8.83 7.83
N ILE A 365 -19.12 -8.29 6.66
CA ILE A 365 -19.58 -6.98 6.22
C ILE A 365 -20.74 -7.24 5.27
N VAL A 366 -21.94 -6.82 5.64
CA VAL A 366 -23.13 -6.91 4.78
C VAL A 366 -23.36 -5.54 4.16
N ILE A 367 -23.55 -5.49 2.86
CA ILE A 367 -23.79 -4.26 2.10
C ILE A 367 -25.12 -4.42 1.41
N GLU A 368 -26.07 -3.55 1.76
CA GLU A 368 -27.36 -3.44 1.06
C GLU A 368 -27.22 -2.28 0.07
N PHE A 369 -27.30 -2.61 -1.22
CA PHE A 369 -27.25 -1.63 -2.30
C PHE A 369 -28.67 -1.23 -2.71
N SER A 370 -28.85 0.04 -3.06
CA SER A 370 -30.04 0.52 -3.76
C SER A 370 -29.63 1.50 -4.87
N LEU A 371 -30.07 1.19 -6.09
CA LEU A 371 -30.02 2.10 -7.23
C LEU A 371 -31.42 2.59 -7.52
N ALA A 372 -31.59 3.91 -7.66
CA ALA A 372 -32.86 4.51 -8.07
C ALA A 372 -32.64 5.43 -9.27
N ASN A 373 -33.47 5.29 -10.30
CA ASN A 373 -33.51 6.24 -11.40
C ASN A 373 -34.31 7.46 -10.99
N ILE A 374 -33.60 8.57 -10.78
CA ILE A 374 -34.17 9.85 -10.35
C ILE A 374 -34.31 10.84 -11.51
N GLY A 375 -34.04 10.40 -12.75
CA GLY A 375 -34.19 11.19 -13.97
C GLY A 375 -35.47 10.89 -14.74
N ASP A 376 -35.60 11.53 -15.89
CA ASP A 376 -36.81 11.47 -16.73
C ASP A 376 -36.76 10.38 -17.83
N PHE A 377 -35.61 9.74 -18.03
CA PHE A 377 -35.39 8.74 -19.07
C PHE A 377 -34.99 7.37 -18.50
N PRO A 378 -35.36 6.25 -19.14
CA PRO A 378 -34.92 4.92 -18.71
C PRO A 378 -33.39 4.79 -18.72
N ALA A 379 -32.85 4.10 -17.71
CA ALA A 379 -31.42 3.85 -17.56
C ALA A 379 -31.14 2.35 -17.63
N LYS A 380 -30.18 1.94 -18.48
CA LYS A 380 -29.78 0.53 -18.62
C LYS A 380 -28.27 0.37 -18.74
N GLY A 381 -27.68 -0.44 -17.87
CA GLY A 381 -26.24 -0.67 -17.86
C GLY A 381 -25.81 -1.71 -16.82
N TYR A 382 -24.54 -1.67 -16.47
CA TYR A 382 -24.01 -2.41 -15.33
C TYR A 382 -23.60 -1.47 -14.22
N PHE A 383 -23.92 -1.88 -12.99
CA PHE A 383 -23.32 -1.34 -11.78
C PHE A 383 -22.34 -2.36 -11.23
N GLY A 384 -21.15 -1.94 -10.86
CA GLY A 384 -20.18 -2.79 -10.18
C GLY A 384 -19.66 -2.15 -8.91
N SER A 385 -19.30 -2.99 -7.94
CA SER A 385 -18.64 -2.54 -6.71
C SER A 385 -17.34 -3.32 -6.58
N GLU A 386 -16.23 -2.66 -6.89
CA GLU A 386 -14.88 -3.22 -6.99
C GLU A 386 -14.28 -3.46 -5.61
N LEU A 387 -13.79 -4.67 -5.36
CA LEU A 387 -13.00 -5.00 -4.19
C LEU A 387 -11.56 -5.28 -4.58
N ASN A 388 -10.63 -4.51 -4.03
CA ASN A 388 -9.20 -4.73 -4.21
C ASN A 388 -8.64 -5.34 -2.93
N LEU A 389 -8.21 -6.60 -3.02
CA LEU A 389 -7.92 -7.44 -1.86
C LEU A 389 -6.48 -7.92 -1.89
N ALA A 390 -5.68 -7.50 -0.91
CA ALA A 390 -4.31 -7.95 -0.71
C ALA A 390 -4.29 -9.27 0.06
N ILE A 391 -4.40 -10.37 -0.68
CA ILE A 391 -4.60 -11.73 -0.15
C ILE A 391 -3.26 -12.38 0.21
N GLY A 392 -3.23 -13.15 1.29
CA GLY A 392 -2.09 -13.97 1.66
C GLY A 392 -1.94 -15.21 0.77
N THR A 393 -1.35 -15.06 -0.41
CA THR A 393 -1.05 -16.17 -1.33
C THR A 393 0.37 -16.74 -1.15
N ARG A 394 0.55 -18.03 -1.44
CA ARG A 394 1.87 -18.68 -1.58
C ARG A 394 2.24 -18.99 -3.03
N GLY A 395 1.26 -18.95 -3.92
CA GLY A 395 1.45 -19.17 -5.35
C GLY A 395 1.41 -17.85 -6.11
N ASP A 396 1.80 -17.91 -7.38
CA ASP A 396 1.87 -16.72 -8.24
C ASP A 396 0.50 -16.10 -8.46
N ASP A 397 -0.56 -16.91 -8.59
CA ASP A 397 -1.93 -16.47 -8.83
C ASP A 397 -2.85 -16.75 -7.65
N VAL A 398 -3.84 -15.89 -7.46
CA VAL A 398 -4.88 -16.10 -6.46
C VAL A 398 -5.95 -17.03 -7.01
N ALA A 399 -6.11 -18.19 -6.35
CA ALA A 399 -7.13 -19.16 -6.68
C ALA A 399 -8.52 -18.68 -6.22
N LEU A 400 -9.52 -18.76 -7.08
CA LEU A 400 -10.93 -18.52 -6.71
C LEU A 400 -11.73 -19.80 -6.94
N TYR A 401 -12.83 -19.99 -6.21
CA TYR A 401 -13.78 -21.06 -6.50
C TYR A 401 -15.21 -20.64 -6.20
N THR A 402 -16.17 -21.21 -6.93
CA THR A 402 -17.60 -21.05 -6.67
C THR A 402 -18.15 -22.30 -6.02
N VAL A 403 -19.21 -22.16 -5.22
CA VAL A 403 -19.96 -23.27 -4.64
C VAL A 403 -21.32 -23.33 -5.33
N GLU A 404 -21.48 -24.30 -6.23
CA GLU A 404 -22.74 -24.56 -6.94
C GLU A 404 -23.22 -25.97 -6.62
N LYS A 405 -24.46 -26.12 -6.14
CA LYS A 405 -25.09 -27.42 -5.82
C LYS A 405 -24.16 -28.32 -4.97
N SER A 406 -23.51 -27.72 -3.96
CA SER A 406 -22.57 -28.39 -3.04
C SER A 406 -21.29 -28.92 -3.70
N ARG A 407 -20.93 -28.47 -4.91
CA ARG A 407 -19.65 -28.74 -5.55
C ARG A 407 -18.83 -27.47 -5.66
N ASN A 408 -17.54 -27.58 -5.33
CA ASN A 408 -16.59 -26.52 -5.54
C ASN A 408 -16.13 -26.56 -7.01
N ARG A 409 -16.32 -25.46 -7.74
CA ARG A 409 -15.76 -25.28 -9.08
C ARG A 409 -14.63 -24.27 -9.00
N ALA A 410 -13.42 -24.72 -9.32
CA ALA A 410 -12.27 -23.82 -9.41
C ALA A 410 -12.46 -22.83 -10.57
N ILE A 411 -12.10 -21.58 -10.32
CA ILE A 411 -12.02 -20.51 -11.31
C ILE A 411 -10.58 -20.51 -11.85
N PRO A 412 -10.37 -20.38 -13.17
CA PRO A 412 -9.02 -20.32 -13.74
C PRO A 412 -8.17 -19.20 -13.12
N PRO A 413 -6.84 -19.37 -13.05
CA PRO A 413 -5.93 -18.31 -12.63
C PRO A 413 -5.88 -17.16 -13.66
N GLY A 414 -5.27 -16.04 -13.28
CA GLY A 414 -5.15 -14.85 -14.13
C GLY A 414 -6.45 -14.07 -14.32
N LYS A 415 -6.55 -13.31 -15.43
CA LYS A 415 -7.71 -12.49 -15.77
C LYS A 415 -8.89 -13.32 -16.23
N VAL A 416 -10.04 -13.17 -15.57
CA VAL A 416 -11.23 -13.98 -15.81
C VAL A 416 -12.51 -13.14 -15.76
N VAL A 417 -13.44 -13.47 -16.66
CA VAL A 417 -14.84 -13.03 -16.58
C VAL A 417 -15.76 -14.24 -16.47
N LEU A 418 -16.63 -14.24 -15.46
CA LEU A 418 -17.64 -15.27 -15.24
C LEU A 418 -19.01 -14.61 -15.12
N ASN A 419 -20.05 -15.27 -15.61
CA ASN A 419 -21.40 -14.73 -15.59
C ASN A 419 -22.31 -15.55 -14.66
N ASN A 420 -23.35 -14.89 -14.16
CA ASN A 420 -24.43 -15.52 -13.40
C ASN A 420 -23.96 -16.28 -12.14
N LEU A 421 -23.04 -15.68 -11.40
CA LEU A 421 -22.59 -16.17 -10.10
C LEU A 421 -23.49 -15.64 -8.99
N LYS A 422 -23.59 -16.39 -7.90
CA LYS A 422 -24.17 -15.93 -6.63
C LYS A 422 -23.19 -15.92 -5.48
N ASN A 423 -22.08 -16.65 -5.61
CA ASN A 423 -21.06 -16.70 -4.60
C ASN A 423 -19.68 -16.98 -5.21
N VAL A 424 -18.65 -16.50 -4.53
CA VAL A 424 -17.24 -16.71 -4.82
C VAL A 424 -16.50 -16.87 -3.50
N ARG A 425 -15.55 -17.77 -3.44
CA ARG A 425 -14.67 -17.98 -2.29
C ARG A 425 -13.22 -17.85 -2.70
N ILE A 426 -12.44 -17.24 -1.82
CA ILE A 426 -11.02 -16.94 -2.03
C ILE A 426 -10.25 -17.46 -0.81
N PRO A 427 -9.39 -18.47 -0.98
CA PRO A 427 -8.53 -18.97 0.07
C PRO A 427 -7.38 -18.00 0.33
N ASP A 428 -7.07 -17.79 1.60
CA ASP A 428 -5.86 -17.12 2.05
C ASP A 428 -5.00 -18.16 2.78
N ASP A 429 -3.92 -18.58 2.11
CA ASP A 429 -3.07 -19.67 2.56
C ASP A 429 -2.08 -19.25 3.63
N VAL A 430 -1.73 -17.96 3.70
CA VAL A 430 -0.83 -17.42 4.72
C VAL A 430 -1.58 -17.30 6.04
N ASN A 431 -2.77 -16.71 6.03
CA ASN A 431 -3.57 -16.44 7.23
C ASN A 431 -4.49 -17.60 7.62
N LYS A 432 -4.59 -18.64 6.78
CA LYS A 432 -5.51 -19.77 6.97
C LYS A 432 -6.96 -19.30 7.10
N THR A 433 -7.37 -18.38 6.25
CA THR A 433 -8.73 -17.85 6.19
C THR A 433 -9.37 -18.14 4.82
N ILE A 434 -10.69 -17.99 4.74
CA ILE A 434 -11.45 -17.97 3.50
C ILE A 434 -12.24 -16.68 3.49
N LEU A 435 -12.07 -15.93 2.41
CA LEU A 435 -12.93 -14.81 2.06
C LEU A 435 -14.10 -15.35 1.22
N SER A 436 -15.33 -14.98 1.55
CA SER A 436 -16.51 -15.38 0.80
C SER A 436 -17.36 -14.18 0.42
N PHE A 437 -17.74 -14.13 -0.85
CA PHE A 437 -18.73 -13.21 -1.41
C PHE A 437 -20.01 -13.98 -1.65
N ALA A 438 -21.14 -13.45 -1.20
CA ALA A 438 -22.44 -14.02 -1.48
C ALA A 438 -23.44 -12.89 -1.75
N SER A 439 -24.17 -12.98 -2.86
CA SER A 439 -25.18 -12.00 -3.25
C SER A 439 -26.54 -12.69 -3.43
N ASP A 440 -27.62 -12.02 -3.04
CA ASP A 440 -28.99 -12.50 -3.28
C ASP A 440 -29.39 -12.35 -4.76
N ALA A 441 -28.89 -11.30 -5.41
CA ALA A 441 -28.91 -11.10 -6.86
C ALA A 441 -27.71 -11.79 -7.55
N SER A 442 -27.94 -12.38 -8.73
CA SER A 442 -26.85 -12.91 -9.56
C SER A 442 -25.99 -11.77 -10.12
N PHE A 443 -24.68 -12.01 -10.24
CA PHE A 443 -23.72 -11.05 -10.79
C PHE A 443 -22.78 -11.70 -11.81
N SER A 444 -22.19 -10.88 -12.67
CA SER A 444 -20.99 -11.23 -13.41
C SER A 444 -19.77 -10.83 -12.60
N LEU A 445 -18.71 -11.64 -12.62
CA LEU A 445 -17.46 -11.38 -11.92
C LEU A 445 -16.37 -11.07 -12.94
N CYS A 446 -15.72 -9.93 -12.79
CA CYS A 446 -14.39 -9.69 -13.36
C CYS A 446 -13.34 -9.88 -12.26
N LYS A 447 -12.30 -10.67 -12.54
CA LYS A 447 -11.16 -10.88 -11.64
C LYS A 447 -9.86 -10.69 -12.40
N ASP A 448 -8.89 -10.04 -11.78
CA ASP A 448 -7.52 -9.94 -12.29
C ASP A 448 -6.54 -9.68 -11.12
N ASP A 449 -5.28 -10.11 -11.25
CA ASP A 449 -4.26 -10.01 -10.20
C ASP A 449 -3.25 -8.90 -10.53
N PHE A 450 -3.13 -7.90 -9.66
CA PHE A 450 -2.15 -6.83 -9.85
C PHE A 450 -0.79 -7.28 -9.31
N LYS A 451 0.17 -7.36 -10.23
CA LYS A 451 1.55 -7.73 -9.97
C LYS A 451 2.49 -6.77 -10.66
N VAL A 452 3.64 -6.57 -10.06
CA VAL A 452 4.72 -5.77 -10.63
C VAL A 452 5.98 -6.59 -10.75
N GLN A 453 6.82 -6.26 -11.73
CA GLN A 453 8.15 -6.81 -11.88
C GLN A 453 9.20 -5.73 -11.63
N LEU A 454 10.17 -6.03 -10.77
CA LEU A 454 11.28 -5.12 -10.44
C LEU A 454 12.54 -5.89 -10.05
N ALA A 455 13.70 -5.23 -10.23
CA ALA A 455 14.98 -5.72 -9.74
C ALA A 455 15.07 -5.56 -8.22
N THR A 456 15.69 -6.55 -7.57
CA THR A 456 15.94 -6.56 -6.13
C THR A 456 17.27 -7.27 -5.83
N LEU A 457 17.65 -7.32 -4.56
CA LEU A 457 18.81 -8.06 -4.05
C LEU A 457 18.80 -9.57 -4.37
N VAL A 458 17.65 -10.15 -4.72
CA VAL A 458 17.55 -11.57 -5.16
C VAL A 458 17.41 -11.73 -6.68
N GLY A 459 17.49 -10.62 -7.42
CA GLY A 459 17.33 -10.57 -8.87
C GLY A 459 15.98 -10.01 -9.28
N LEU A 460 15.53 -10.35 -10.49
CA LEU A 460 14.25 -9.90 -11.03
C LEU A 460 13.09 -10.67 -10.38
N GLU A 461 12.29 -9.99 -9.56
CA GLU A 461 11.14 -10.57 -8.86
C GLU A 461 9.82 -10.10 -9.48
N VAL A 462 8.81 -10.95 -9.38
CA VAL A 462 7.41 -10.57 -9.61
C VAL A 462 6.72 -10.49 -8.26
N LEU A 463 6.35 -9.28 -7.83
CA LEU A 463 5.69 -9.04 -6.55
C LEU A 463 4.17 -8.92 -6.75
N TYR A 464 3.42 -9.68 -5.97
CA TYR A 464 1.97 -9.57 -5.87
C TYR A 464 1.59 -8.46 -4.88
N GLU A 465 0.65 -7.62 -5.29
CA GLU A 465 0.14 -6.53 -4.44
C GLU A 465 -1.30 -6.77 -3.99
N TYR A 466 -2.20 -7.08 -4.93
CA TYR A 466 -3.61 -7.35 -4.64
C TYR A 466 -4.34 -8.02 -5.81
N THR A 467 -5.53 -8.53 -5.54
CA THR A 467 -6.47 -9.08 -6.53
C THR A 467 -7.69 -8.18 -6.60
N GLN A 468 -8.05 -7.77 -7.82
CA GLN A 468 -9.32 -7.12 -8.08
C GLN A 468 -10.41 -8.18 -8.21
N VAL A 469 -11.51 -7.97 -7.48
CA VAL A 469 -12.74 -8.77 -7.54
C VAL A 469 -13.88 -7.79 -7.77
N LEU A 470 -14.41 -7.79 -8.99
CA LEU A 470 -15.46 -6.85 -9.42
C LEU A 470 -16.74 -7.63 -9.76
N PRO A 471 -17.66 -7.80 -8.78
CA PRO A 471 -19.04 -8.17 -9.07
C PRO A 471 -19.77 -7.04 -9.80
N LEU A 472 -20.51 -7.40 -10.85
CA LEU A 472 -21.27 -6.53 -11.74
C LEU A 472 -22.71 -7.02 -11.85
N TRP A 473 -23.66 -6.13 -11.62
CA TRP A 473 -25.09 -6.39 -11.75
C TRP A 473 -25.65 -5.59 -12.93
N GLU A 474 -26.34 -6.27 -13.84
CA GLU A 474 -27.13 -5.59 -14.88
C GLU A 474 -28.36 -4.94 -14.24
N PHE A 475 -28.64 -3.69 -14.61
CA PHE A 475 -29.87 -3.01 -14.22
C PHE A 475 -30.56 -2.40 -15.43
N SER A 476 -31.89 -2.28 -15.35
CA SER A 476 -32.75 -1.60 -16.31
C SER A 476 -33.88 -0.95 -15.52
N LEU A 477 -33.85 0.38 -15.39
CA LEU A 477 -34.74 1.14 -14.51
C LEU A 477 -35.49 2.21 -15.31
N ASN A 478 -36.82 2.16 -15.28
CA ASN A 478 -37.64 3.29 -15.74
C ASN A 478 -37.55 4.47 -14.76
N PRO A 479 -37.95 5.68 -15.17
CA PRO A 479 -38.05 6.83 -14.26
C PRO A 479 -38.80 6.50 -12.97
N GLY A 480 -38.19 6.78 -11.82
CA GLY A 480 -38.76 6.50 -10.49
C GLY A 480 -38.65 5.06 -10.01
N GLU A 481 -38.16 4.12 -10.83
CA GLU A 481 -37.91 2.75 -10.40
C GLU A 481 -36.61 2.62 -9.59
N SER A 482 -36.59 1.63 -8.71
CA SER A 482 -35.42 1.28 -7.91
C SER A 482 -35.12 -0.22 -7.96
N PHE A 483 -33.84 -0.56 -7.92
CA PHE A 483 -33.34 -1.92 -7.79
C PHE A 483 -32.46 -2.03 -6.54
N ALA A 484 -32.71 -3.04 -5.71
CA ALA A 484 -31.99 -3.24 -4.46
C ALA A 484 -31.59 -4.71 -4.30
N TRP A 485 -30.42 -4.94 -3.71
CA TRP A 485 -29.87 -6.27 -3.48
C TRP A 485 -28.84 -6.22 -2.34
N THR A 486 -28.44 -7.39 -1.86
CA THR A 486 -27.54 -7.55 -0.71
C THR A 486 -26.30 -8.32 -1.11
N LEU A 487 -25.13 -7.82 -0.72
CA LEU A 487 -23.85 -8.50 -0.80
C LEU A 487 -23.31 -8.76 0.62
N GLY A 488 -23.03 -10.02 0.93
CA GLY A 488 -22.28 -10.41 2.12
C GLY A 488 -20.82 -10.68 1.78
N PHE A 489 -19.91 -10.01 2.49
CA PHE A 489 -18.48 -10.29 2.49
C PHE A 489 -18.07 -10.88 3.84
N LEU A 490 -17.67 -12.16 3.84
CA LEU A 490 -17.43 -12.96 5.03
C LEU A 490 -15.95 -13.37 5.12
N ILE A 491 -15.37 -13.26 6.31
CA ILE A 491 -13.99 -13.68 6.62
C ILE A 491 -14.02 -14.79 7.69
N GLU A 492 -13.71 -16.01 7.28
CA GLU A 492 -13.73 -17.20 8.13
C GLU A 492 -12.33 -17.78 8.32
N GLN A 493 -12.03 -18.26 9.53
CA GLN A 493 -10.84 -19.10 9.75
C GLN A 493 -11.10 -20.51 9.22
N ARG A 494 -10.10 -21.08 8.54
CA ARG A 494 -10.06 -22.49 8.20
C ARG A 494 -9.74 -23.27 9.46
N THR A 495 -10.75 -23.85 10.11
CA THR A 495 -10.51 -24.89 11.11
C THR A 495 -9.82 -26.06 10.42
N LYS A 496 -8.68 -26.53 10.96
CA LYS A 496 -8.11 -27.82 10.52
C LYS A 496 -9.21 -28.88 10.65
N PRO A 497 -9.43 -29.75 9.66
CA PRO A 497 -10.22 -30.95 9.90
C PRO A 497 -9.56 -31.71 11.05
N ASN A 498 -10.36 -32.10 12.07
CA ASN A 498 -9.88 -32.93 13.17
C ASN A 498 -9.29 -34.22 12.59
N SER A 499 -7.97 -34.36 12.66
CA SER A 499 -7.23 -35.55 12.24
C SER A 499 -7.31 -36.71 13.24
N ASP A 500 -8.24 -36.68 14.19
CA ASP A 500 -8.37 -37.67 15.28
C ASP A 500 -9.62 -38.56 15.15
N LYS A 501 -10.08 -38.84 13.93
CA LYS A 501 -11.16 -39.83 13.68
C LYS A 501 -10.83 -40.92 12.67
N GLU A 502 -9.57 -41.03 12.25
CA GLU A 502 -9.09 -42.18 11.48
C GLU A 502 -7.95 -42.86 12.23
N LEU A 503 -8.29 -43.52 13.33
CA LEU A 503 -7.55 -44.63 13.96
C LEU A 503 -8.50 -45.21 15.02
N SER A 504 -9.57 -45.86 14.55
CA SER A 504 -10.40 -46.78 15.34
C SER A 504 -10.27 -48.17 14.75
#